data_AF-A0A182RI42-F1
#
_entry.id   AF-A0A182RI42-F1
#
_cell.length_a   1.000
_cell.length_b   1.000
_cell.length_c   1.000
_cell.angle_alpha   90.00
_cell.angle_beta   90.00
_cell.angle_gamma   90.00
#
_symmetry.space_group_name_H-M   'P 1'
#
loop_
_entity.id
_entity.type
_entity.pdbx_description
1 polymer ?
#
loop_
_entity_poly.entity_id
_entity_poly.type
_entity_poly.pdbx_seq_one_letter_code
_entity_poly.pdbx_strand_id
1 'polypeptide(L)'
;MVSIETIREQFDELGIEPSDEVIAKCIEICINNDISDPVEFVEQWMAYSVSKLSGAEPTVSYLNEMEAHEYTSKARKATKISSIAAAAGNIGTSPRMDTKVSKITTYRNVDSVEQDVLEMYGCITPKNIQLERL
;
A
#
# COMPACT_ATOMS: atom_id res chain seq x y z
N MET A 1 -0.93 -14.29 16.94
CA MET A 1 -0.17 -15.21 16.07
C MET A 1 -1.06 -15.58 14.91
N VAL A 2 -0.53 -15.60 13.69
CA VAL A 2 -1.32 -15.94 12.50
C VAL A 2 -1.70 -17.42 12.52
N SER A 3 -2.99 -17.68 12.41
CA SER A 3 -3.60 -19.01 12.31
C SER A 3 -4.87 -18.95 11.45
N ILE A 4 -5.33 -20.10 10.97
CA ILE A 4 -6.53 -20.23 10.11
C ILE A 4 -7.73 -19.54 10.77
N GLU A 5 -7.96 -19.81 12.06
CA GLU A 5 -9.06 -19.26 12.83
C GLU A 5 -8.97 -17.74 12.94
N THR A 6 -7.80 -17.22 13.32
CA THR A 6 -7.62 -15.77 13.46
C THR A 6 -7.77 -15.00 12.15
N ILE A 7 -7.36 -15.56 11.00
CA ILE A 7 -7.56 -14.89 9.70
C ILE A 7 -9.03 -14.91 9.32
N ARG A 8 -9.74 -16.03 9.57
CA ARG A 8 -11.19 -16.10 9.33
C ARG A 8 -11.95 -15.09 10.17
N GLU A 9 -11.64 -14.98 11.46
CA GLU A 9 -12.25 -14.00 12.36
C GLU A 9 -12.09 -12.56 11.81
N GLN A 10 -10.89 -12.20 11.35
CA GLN A 10 -10.65 -10.86 10.78
C GLN A 10 -11.45 -10.59 9.49
N PHE A 11 -11.66 -11.60 8.64
CA PHE A 11 -12.52 -11.44 7.46
C PHE A 11 -14.01 -11.45 7.82
N ASP A 12 -14.42 -12.21 8.83
CA ASP A 12 -15.80 -12.25 9.33
C ASP A 12 -16.23 -10.91 9.94
N GLU A 13 -15.32 -10.20 10.62
CA GLU A 13 -15.54 -8.83 11.09
C GLU A 13 -15.86 -7.84 9.95
N LEU A 14 -15.39 -8.14 8.73
CA LEU A 14 -15.66 -7.37 7.52
C LEU A 14 -16.87 -7.90 6.73
N GLY A 15 -17.51 -8.98 7.20
CA GLY A 15 -18.62 -9.64 6.52
C GLY A 15 -18.19 -10.42 5.26
N ILE A 16 -16.93 -10.86 5.20
CA ILE A 16 -16.37 -11.62 4.07
C ILE A 16 -16.15 -13.07 4.53
N GLU A 17 -16.69 -14.04 3.78
CA GLU A 17 -16.49 -15.46 4.06
C GLU A 17 -15.56 -16.10 3.00
N PRO A 18 -14.22 -16.03 3.19
CA PRO A 18 -13.27 -16.60 2.26
C PRO A 18 -13.26 -18.14 2.30
N SER A 19 -13.09 -18.76 1.14
CA SER A 19 -12.91 -20.21 1.03
C SER A 19 -11.61 -20.70 1.69
N ASP A 20 -11.55 -22.00 2.00
CA ASP A 20 -10.40 -22.63 2.63
C ASP A 20 -9.10 -22.45 1.83
N GLU A 21 -9.19 -22.46 0.50
CA GLU A 21 -8.05 -22.22 -0.39
C GLU A 21 -7.51 -20.80 -0.25
N VAL A 22 -8.40 -19.81 -0.11
CA VAL A 22 -8.05 -18.41 0.10
C VAL A 22 -7.40 -18.23 1.47
N ILE A 23 -7.98 -18.81 2.52
CA ILE A 23 -7.40 -18.78 3.87
C ILE A 23 -6.00 -19.42 3.87
N ALA A 24 -5.84 -20.59 3.25
CA ALA A 24 -4.54 -21.25 3.15
C ALA A 24 -3.50 -20.36 2.47
N LYS A 25 -3.89 -19.65 1.40
CA LYS A 25 -3.02 -18.68 0.73
C LYS A 25 -2.65 -17.49 1.62
N CYS A 26 -3.59 -16.95 2.40
CA CYS A 26 -3.30 -15.89 3.37
C CYS A 26 -2.23 -16.34 4.38
N ILE A 27 -2.36 -17.55 4.94
CA ILE A 27 -1.38 -18.12 5.87
C ILE A 27 -0.01 -18.27 5.20
N GLU A 28 0.04 -18.77 3.97
CA GLU A 28 1.28 -18.90 3.19
C GLU A 28 1.99 -17.55 3.05
N ILE A 29 1.26 -16.50 2.67
CA ILE A 29 1.82 -15.14 2.50
C ILE A 29 2.34 -14.62 3.83
N CYS A 30 1.59 -14.80 4.92
CA CYS A 30 2.02 -14.37 6.25
C CYS A 30 3.34 -15.05 6.67
N ILE A 31 3.47 -16.35 6.44
CA ILE A 31 4.70 -17.10 6.74
C ILE A 31 5.85 -16.63 5.86
N ASN A 32 5.65 -16.50 4.55
CA ASN A 32 6.69 -16.12 3.60
C ASN A 32 7.27 -14.72 3.84
N ASN A 33 6.47 -13.84 4.44
CA ASN A 33 6.78 -12.41 4.59
C ASN A 33 6.93 -11.97 6.05
N ASP A 34 7.07 -12.92 6.97
CA ASP A 34 7.24 -12.72 8.42
C ASP A 34 6.14 -11.84 9.05
N ILE A 35 4.90 -11.98 8.58
CA ILE A 35 3.74 -11.28 9.13
C ILE A 35 3.20 -12.11 10.30
N SER A 36 3.24 -11.53 11.49
CA SER A 36 2.87 -12.23 12.73
C SER A 36 1.52 -11.81 13.30
N ASP A 37 0.98 -10.69 12.79
CA ASP A 37 -0.31 -10.13 13.16
C ASP A 37 -1.34 -10.35 12.03
N PRO A 38 -2.44 -11.09 12.30
CA PRO A 38 -3.52 -11.26 11.32
C PRO A 38 -4.20 -9.95 10.93
N VAL A 39 -4.28 -8.96 11.86
CA VAL A 39 -4.90 -7.67 11.59
C VAL A 39 -4.09 -6.90 10.55
N GLU A 40 -2.76 -6.82 10.73
CA GLU A 40 -1.83 -6.18 9.80
C GLU A 40 -1.98 -6.74 8.38
N PHE A 41 -2.09 -8.07 8.25
CA PHE A 41 -2.30 -8.71 6.96
C PHE A 41 -3.63 -8.30 6.32
N VAL A 42 -4.74 -8.34 7.06
CA VAL A 42 -6.07 -8.03 6.53
C VAL A 42 -6.19 -6.55 6.18
N GLU A 43 -5.63 -5.65 6.99
CA GLU A 43 -5.56 -4.22 6.67
C GLU A 43 -4.77 -3.96 5.38
N GLN A 44 -3.62 -4.62 5.21
CA GLN A 44 -2.82 -4.51 4.00
C GLN A 44 -3.58 -5.04 2.77
N TRP A 45 -4.31 -6.14 2.92
CA TRP A 45 -5.20 -6.65 1.88
C TRP A 45 -6.30 -5.64 1.53
N MET A 46 -6.98 -5.07 2.53
CA MET A 46 -8.04 -4.09 2.32
C MET A 46 -7.53 -2.82 1.63
N ALA A 47 -6.35 -2.34 2.04
CA ALA A 47 -5.70 -1.21 1.39
C ALA A 47 -5.38 -1.51 -0.08
N TYR A 48 -4.85 -2.71 -0.38
CA TYR A 48 -4.54 -3.15 -1.74
C TYR A 48 -5.80 -3.32 -2.58
N SER A 49 -6.82 -4.00 -2.06
CA SER A 49 -8.05 -4.31 -2.78
C SER A 49 -8.78 -3.03 -3.18
N VAL A 50 -8.93 -2.06 -2.27
CA VAL A 50 -9.54 -0.75 -2.56
C VAL A 50 -8.71 0.02 -3.60
N SER A 51 -7.38 0.01 -3.47
CA SER A 51 -6.49 0.82 -4.31
C SER A 51 -6.28 0.26 -5.72
N LYS A 52 -6.31 -1.06 -5.89
CA LYS A 52 -5.91 -1.74 -7.14
C LYS A 52 -7.03 -2.58 -7.76
N LEU A 53 -7.94 -3.09 -6.94
CA LEU A 53 -8.99 -4.03 -7.35
C LEU A 53 -10.40 -3.48 -7.13
N SER A 54 -10.53 -2.18 -6.85
CA SER A 54 -11.80 -1.49 -6.59
C SER A 54 -12.63 -2.14 -5.46
N GLY A 55 -11.95 -2.70 -4.46
CA GLY A 55 -12.58 -3.36 -3.31
C GLY A 55 -13.08 -4.78 -3.58
N ALA A 56 -12.52 -5.47 -4.59
CA ALA A 56 -12.87 -6.86 -4.85
C ALA A 56 -12.60 -7.78 -3.65
N GLU A 57 -13.39 -8.85 -3.56
CA GLU A 57 -13.22 -9.92 -2.56
C GLU A 57 -11.89 -10.68 -2.73
N PRO A 58 -11.35 -11.28 -1.65
CA PRO A 58 -10.10 -12.02 -1.70
C PRO A 58 -10.22 -13.28 -2.57
N THR A 59 -9.34 -13.40 -3.55
CA THR A 59 -9.15 -14.62 -4.35
C THR A 59 -7.68 -15.01 -4.34
N VAL A 60 -7.38 -16.27 -4.60
CA VAL A 60 -5.98 -16.75 -4.67
C VAL A 60 -5.17 -15.96 -5.71
N SER A 61 -5.77 -15.61 -6.85
CA SER A 61 -5.10 -14.78 -7.88
C SER A 61 -4.74 -13.40 -7.34
N TYR A 62 -5.70 -12.71 -6.74
CA TYR A 62 -5.50 -11.36 -6.22
C TYR A 62 -4.53 -11.32 -5.04
N LEU A 63 -4.54 -12.35 -4.19
CA LEU A 63 -3.57 -12.48 -3.10
C LEU A 63 -2.15 -12.68 -3.62
N ASN A 64 -1.95 -13.45 -4.70
CA ASN A 64 -0.65 -13.56 -5.37
C ASN A 64 -0.19 -12.23 -5.97
N GLU A 65 -1.10 -11.48 -6.59
CA GLU A 65 -0.80 -10.15 -7.15
C GLU A 65 -0.41 -9.15 -6.06
N MET A 66 -1.11 -9.17 -4.92
CA MET A 66 -0.75 -8.39 -3.74
C MET A 66 0.62 -8.82 -3.19
N GLU A 67 0.89 -10.11 -3.05
CA GLU A 67 2.17 -10.63 -2.57
C GLU A 67 3.34 -10.09 -3.40
N ALA A 68 3.19 -10.15 -4.73
CA ALA A 68 4.17 -9.65 -5.68
C ALA A 68 4.34 -8.12 -5.64
N HIS A 69 3.28 -7.37 -5.36
CA HIS A 69 3.34 -5.91 -5.36
C HIS A 69 3.87 -5.34 -4.04
N GLU A 70 3.36 -5.83 -2.91
CA GLU A 70 3.63 -5.26 -1.59
C GLU A 70 4.89 -5.84 -0.92
N TYR A 71 5.24 -7.11 -1.20
CA TYR A 71 6.26 -7.81 -0.41
C TYR A 71 7.54 -8.18 -1.18
N THR A 72 7.62 -7.96 -2.49
CA THR A 72 8.83 -8.26 -3.30
C THR A 72 10.07 -7.46 -2.92
N SER A 73 9.92 -6.35 -2.20
CA SER A 73 11.05 -5.58 -1.69
C SER A 73 11.72 -6.19 -0.45
N LYS A 74 11.02 -7.06 0.28
CA LYS A 74 11.53 -7.73 1.49
C LYS A 74 12.41 -8.95 1.14
N ALA A 75 12.03 -9.71 0.11
CA ALA A 75 12.79 -10.87 -0.40
C ALA A 75 14.20 -10.52 -0.92
N ARG A 76 14.42 -9.30 -1.42
CA ARG A 76 15.73 -8.86 -1.93
C ARG A 76 16.82 -8.68 -0.85
N LYS A 77 16.45 -8.66 0.43
CA LYS A 77 17.43 -8.58 1.53
C LYS A 77 17.92 -9.95 2.00
N ALA A 78 17.16 -11.03 1.80
CA ALA A 78 17.55 -12.38 2.22
C ALA A 78 18.49 -13.10 1.23
N THR A 79 18.58 -12.65 -0.05
CA THR A 79 19.41 -13.32 -1.08
C THR A 79 20.87 -12.82 -1.13
N LYS A 80 21.29 -11.87 -0.27
CA LYS A 80 22.67 -11.32 -0.28
C LYS A 80 23.67 -11.97 0.68
N ILE A 81 23.36 -13.15 1.23
CA ILE A 81 24.26 -13.89 2.13
C ILE A 81 24.34 -15.36 1.73
N SER A 82 24.61 -15.64 0.46
CA SER A 82 25.02 -16.97 -0.03
C SER A 82 25.78 -16.87 -1.35
N SER A 83 26.92 -16.20 -1.35
CA SER A 83 27.96 -16.44 -2.36
C SER A 83 29.32 -16.04 -1.79
N ILE A 84 29.92 -16.97 -1.05
CA ILE A 84 31.31 -16.92 -0.63
C ILE A 84 32.20 -17.12 -1.88
N ALA A 85 33.09 -16.15 -2.08
CA ALA A 85 34.42 -16.20 -2.70
C ALA A 85 34.69 -17.13 -3.90
N ALA A 86 34.96 -16.50 -5.05
CA ALA A 86 36.00 -16.93 -5.98
C ALA A 86 36.74 -15.67 -6.49
N ALA A 87 38.03 -15.84 -6.75
CA ALA A 87 39.05 -14.81 -6.66
C ALA A 87 39.14 -13.82 -7.84
N ALA A 88 39.61 -12.62 -7.49
CA ALA A 88 40.49 -11.70 -8.21
C ALA A 88 40.59 -11.78 -9.75
N GLY A 89 40.31 -10.65 -10.42
CA GLY A 89 40.87 -10.38 -11.74
C GLY A 89 40.16 -9.30 -12.57
N ASN A 90 40.60 -8.06 -12.39
CA ASN A 90 40.64 -6.99 -13.39
C ASN A 90 39.38 -6.26 -13.91
N ILE A 91 39.46 -4.94 -13.71
CA ILE A 91 39.21 -3.84 -14.66
C ILE A 91 37.77 -3.65 -15.13
N GLY A 92 37.21 -2.49 -14.81
CA GLY A 92 36.20 -1.90 -15.67
C GLY A 92 35.22 -0.97 -14.99
N THR A 93 35.65 0.26 -14.74
CA THR A 93 34.83 1.46 -14.93
C THR A 93 33.50 1.54 -14.18
N SER A 94 33.50 2.34 -13.11
CA SER A 94 32.34 3.12 -12.70
C SER A 94 31.94 4.09 -13.83
N PRO A 95 30.65 4.20 -14.18
CA PRO A 95 30.07 5.47 -14.58
C PRO A 95 29.19 5.91 -13.41
N ARG A 96 29.64 6.87 -12.60
CA ARG A 96 29.38 8.29 -12.82
C ARG A 96 27.89 8.53 -13.05
N MET A 97 27.23 9.06 -12.02
CA MET A 97 25.91 9.70 -12.11
C MET A 97 25.96 10.75 -13.23
N ASP A 98 25.25 10.51 -14.32
CA ASP A 98 24.80 11.56 -15.23
C ASP A 98 23.32 11.83 -14.99
N THR A 99 23.09 12.84 -14.15
CA THR A 99 21.85 13.60 -14.07
C THR A 99 21.57 14.24 -15.43
N LYS A 100 20.95 13.49 -16.33
CA LYS A 100 20.22 14.06 -17.46
C LYS A 100 18.87 14.46 -16.94
N VAL A 101 18.74 15.76 -16.66
CA VAL A 101 17.47 16.46 -16.45
C VAL A 101 16.48 15.96 -17.52
N SER A 102 15.54 15.13 -17.07
CA SER A 102 14.43 14.70 -17.91
C SER A 102 13.60 15.94 -18.17
N LYS A 103 13.39 16.23 -19.45
CA LYS A 103 12.64 17.39 -19.95
C LYS A 103 11.32 17.48 -19.19
N ILE A 104 11.16 18.53 -18.39
CA ILE A 104 9.90 18.83 -17.73
C ILE A 104 8.93 19.23 -18.85
N THR A 105 7.95 18.37 -19.15
CA THR A 105 6.81 18.77 -19.94
C THR A 105 5.94 19.63 -19.02
N THR A 106 5.99 20.93 -19.22
CA THR A 106 5.06 21.88 -18.60
C THR A 106 3.65 21.51 -19.04
N TYR A 107 2.84 20.98 -18.12
CA TYR A 107 1.41 20.91 -18.33
C TYR A 107 0.86 22.33 -18.35
N ARG A 108 0.30 22.69 -19.51
CA ARG A 108 -0.51 23.89 -19.72
C ARG A 108 -1.64 23.85 -18.70
N ASN A 109 -1.71 24.86 -17.84
CA ASN A 109 -2.86 25.11 -16.97
C ASN A 109 -4.10 25.21 -17.89
N VAL A 110 -4.91 24.16 -17.91
CA VAL A 110 -6.29 24.28 -18.31
C VAL A 110 -6.99 24.85 -17.10
N ASP A 111 -7.55 26.04 -17.27
CA ASP A 111 -8.44 26.73 -16.36
C ASP A 111 -9.62 25.78 -16.05
N SER A 112 -9.38 24.86 -15.12
CA SER A 112 -10.43 24.18 -14.41
C SER A 112 -10.80 25.18 -13.34
N VAL A 113 -11.95 25.81 -13.54
CA VAL A 113 -12.73 26.47 -12.51
C VAL A 113 -12.89 25.50 -11.34
N GLU A 114 -11.86 25.45 -10.49
CA GLU A 114 -11.97 24.99 -9.12
C GLU A 114 -12.78 26.08 -8.43
N GLN A 115 -14.10 25.98 -8.62
CA GLN A 115 -15.04 26.58 -7.71
C GLN A 115 -14.71 25.96 -6.36
N ASP A 116 -14.04 26.73 -5.52
CA ASP A 116 -13.53 26.34 -4.21
C ASP A 116 -14.71 25.87 -3.34
N VAL A 117 -15.08 24.59 -3.49
CA VAL A 117 -16.16 23.95 -2.75
C VAL A 117 -15.85 23.94 -1.27
N LEU A 118 -14.58 24.10 -0.89
CA LEU A 118 -14.13 24.18 0.48
C LEU A 118 -14.48 25.54 1.13
N GLU A 119 -14.51 26.63 0.35
CA GLU A 119 -15.00 27.95 0.82
C GLU A 119 -16.51 27.93 1.14
N MET A 120 -17.30 27.11 0.44
CA MET A 120 -18.76 27.06 0.63
C MET A 120 -19.17 26.42 1.98
N TYR A 121 -18.30 25.65 2.62
CA TYR A 121 -18.52 25.08 3.95
C TYR A 121 -17.83 25.86 5.08
N GLY A 122 -17.22 27.01 4.78
CA GLY A 122 -16.67 27.90 5.79
C GLY A 122 -17.76 28.53 6.65
N CYS A 123 -17.92 28.07 7.89
CA CYS A 123 -18.78 28.73 8.87
C CYS A 123 -18.23 30.13 9.18
N ILE A 124 -18.87 31.17 8.66
CA ILE A 124 -18.56 32.56 9.00
C ILE A 124 -19.06 32.82 10.43
N THR A 125 -18.14 32.91 11.40
CA THR A 125 -18.47 33.41 12.74
C THR A 125 -18.73 34.93 12.63
N PRO A 126 -19.96 35.42 12.87
CA PRO A 126 -20.22 36.85 12.80
C PRO A 126 -19.44 37.58 13.91
N LYS A 127 -18.66 38.60 13.53
CA LYS A 127 -18.02 39.51 14.48
C LYS A 127 -19.05 40.56 14.93
N ASN A 128 -19.27 40.62 16.24
CA ASN A 128 -20.11 41.56 16.99
C ASN A 128 -21.63 41.35 16.87
N ILE A 129 -22.17 40.58 17.82
CA ILE A 129 -23.52 40.82 18.32
C ILE A 129 -23.39 41.77 19.51
N GLN A 130 -23.73 43.04 19.27
CA GLN A 130 -23.96 44.00 20.34
C GLN A 130 -25.25 43.57 21.05
N LEU A 131 -25.10 42.88 22.18
CA LEU A 131 -26.21 42.56 23.08
C LEU A 131 -26.73 43.87 23.69
N GLU A 132 -27.66 44.54 23.01
CA GLU A 132 -28.56 45.46 23.69
C GLU A 132 -29.48 44.65 24.60
N ARG A 133 -29.17 44.69 25.90
CA ARG A 133 -30.03 44.19 26.97
C ARG A 133 -31.23 45.14 27.08
N LEU A 134 -32.43 44.62 26.83
CA LEU A 134 -33.68 45.13 27.40
C LEU A 134 -33.75 44.77 28.88
#